data_AF-D2EQ59-F1
#
_entry.id   AF-D2EQ59-F1
#
_cell.length_a   1.000
_cell.length_b   1.000
_cell.length_c   1.000
_cell.angle_alpha   90.00
_cell.angle_beta   90.00
_cell.angle_gamma   90.00
#
_symmetry.space_group_name_H-M   'P 1'
#
loop_
_entity.id
_entity.type
_entity.pdbx_description
1 polymer ?
#
loop_
_entity_poly.entity_id
_entity_poly.type
_entity_poly.pdbx_seq_one_letter_code
_entity_poly.pdbx_strand_id
1 'polypeptide(L)' 'MSKKQKRQAFYTQSPKEVLKSVEATEQGLSSSEAQKRLAEFGRNELEEGEKKISPSQVYRAI' A
#
# COMPACT_ATOMS: atom_id res chain seq x y z
N MET A 1 -5.52 2.68 -11.31
CA MET A 1 -5.91 1.55 -10.45
C MET A 1 -5.83 2.03 -9.01
N SER A 2 -6.94 2.04 -8.26
CA SER A 2 -6.90 2.47 -6.85
C SER A 2 -6.22 1.38 -6.01
N LYS A 3 -5.05 1.68 -5.43
CA LYS A 3 -4.30 0.75 -4.56
C LYS A 3 -4.99 0.69 -3.19
N LYS A 4 -6.01 -0.16 -3.06
CA LYS A 4 -6.80 -0.27 -1.82
C LYS A 4 -6.08 -1.13 -0.77
N GLN A 5 -5.51 -0.49 0.24
CA GLN A 5 -4.89 -1.18 1.37
C GLN A 5 -5.94 -1.77 2.34
N LYS A 6 -5.64 -2.96 2.89
CA LYS A 6 -6.43 -3.55 3.99
C LYS A 6 -6.21 -2.71 5.25
N ARG A 7 -7.28 -2.22 5.89
CA ARG A 7 -7.23 -1.38 7.11
C ARG A 7 -7.61 -2.13 8.40
N GLN A 8 -7.45 -3.45 8.42
CA GLN A 8 -7.74 -4.26 9.61
C GLN A 8 -6.65 -4.06 10.68
N ALA A 9 -7.03 -4.16 11.95
CA ALA A 9 -6.11 -4.07 13.09
C ALA A 9 -5.30 -5.37 13.26
N PHE A 10 -4.41 -5.70 12.31
CA PHE A 10 -3.63 -6.95 12.34
C PHE A 10 -2.79 -7.11 13.61
N TYR A 11 -2.39 -6.00 14.25
CA TYR A 11 -1.60 -6.01 15.48
C TYR A 11 -2.35 -6.58 16.70
N THR A 12 -3.67 -6.77 16.63
CA THR A 12 -4.47 -7.40 17.71
C THR A 12 -4.81 -8.86 17.43
N GLN A 13 -4.39 -9.41 16.29
CA GLN A 13 -4.72 -10.77 15.86
C GLN A 13 -3.54 -11.72 16.06
N SER A 14 -3.82 -13.02 16.12
CA SER A 14 -2.75 -14.03 16.19
C SER A 14 -2.01 -14.13 14.84
N PRO A 15 -0.72 -14.52 14.83
CA PRO A 15 0.04 -14.70 13.59
C PRO A 15 -0.65 -15.63 12.58
N LYS A 16 -1.28 -16.70 13.07
CA LYS A 16 -2.00 -17.67 12.23
C LYS A 16 -3.22 -17.05 11.53
N GLU A 17 -3.97 -16.21 12.22
CA GLU A 17 -5.12 -15.50 11.64
C GLU A 17 -4.65 -14.46 10.61
N VAL A 18 -3.59 -13.71 10.94
CA VAL A 18 -2.99 -12.73 10.03
C VAL A 18 -2.53 -13.40 8.75
N LEU A 19 -1.71 -14.46 8.84
CA LEU A 19 -1.20 -15.21 7.69
C LEU A 19 -2.31 -15.77 6.80
N LYS A 20 -3.38 -16.32 7.41
CA LYS A 20 -4.56 -16.76 6.67
C LYS A 20 -5.26 -15.60 5.96
N SER A 21 -5.39 -14.44 6.61
CA SER A 21 -6.06 -13.27 6.04
C SER A 21 -5.30 -12.58 4.89
N VAL A 22 -3.96 -12.73 4.85
CA VAL A 22 -3.08 -12.18 3.80
C VAL A 22 -2.62 -13.22 2.80
N GLU A 23 -3.15 -14.44 2.89
CA GLU A 23 -2.83 -15.58 2.01
C GLU A 23 -1.32 -15.77 1.91
N ALA A 24 -0.65 -15.84 3.06
CA ALA A 24 0.79 -16.06 3.15
C ALA A 24 1.10 -17.19 4.13
N THR A 25 2.33 -17.68 4.07
CA THR A 25 2.83 -18.72 4.98
C THR A 25 3.91 -18.13 5.88
N GLU A 26 4.29 -18.88 6.92
CA GLU A 26 5.44 -18.51 7.77
C GLU A 26 6.75 -18.46 6.98
N GLN A 27 6.85 -19.21 5.88
CA GLN A 27 7.98 -19.23 4.98
C GLN A 27 7.90 -18.13 3.91
N GLY A 28 6.86 -17.31 3.93
CA GLY A 28 6.62 -16.22 2.99
C GLY A 28 5.75 -16.62 1.80
N LEU A 29 6.05 -16.02 0.64
CA LEU A 29 5.33 -16.18 -0.63
C LEU A 29 6.23 -16.87 -1.65
N SER A 30 5.63 -17.62 -2.56
CA SER A 30 6.34 -18.11 -3.74
C SER A 30 6.69 -16.96 -4.70
N SER A 31 7.72 -17.15 -5.52
CA SER A 31 8.10 -16.16 -6.55
C SER A 31 6.97 -15.88 -7.54
N SER A 32 6.15 -16.89 -7.86
CA SER A 32 5.00 -16.74 -8.75
C SER A 32 3.90 -15.87 -8.13
N GLU A 33 3.57 -16.09 -6.86
CA GLU A 33 2.59 -15.25 -6.15
C GLU A 33 3.09 -13.82 -5.97
N ALA A 34 4.37 -13.63 -5.68
CA ALA A 34 4.97 -12.30 -5.60
C ALA A 34 4.86 -11.54 -6.93
N GLN A 35 5.14 -12.20 -8.06
CA GLN A 35 4.98 -11.62 -9.39
C GLN A 35 3.52 -11.29 -9.71
N LYS A 36 2.58 -12.18 -9.37
CA LYS A 36 1.14 -11.95 -9.53
C LYS A 36 0.70 -10.70 -8.76
N ARG A 37 1.10 -10.58 -7.49
CA ARG A 37 0.80 -9.42 -6.64
C ARG A 37 1.40 -8.13 -7.19
N LEU A 38 2.63 -8.18 -7.71
CA LEU A 38 3.27 -7.02 -8.33
C LEU A 38 2.52 -6.54 -9.58
N ALA A 39 2.01 -7.47 -10.40
CA ALA A 39 1.21 -7.14 -11.57
C ALA A 39 -0.18 -6.57 -11.21
N GLU A 40 -0.79 -7.09 -10.14
CA GLU A 40 -2.14 -6.69 -9.69
C GLU A 40 -2.15 -5.36 -8.93
N PHE A 41 -1.21 -5.18 -7.99
CA PHE A 41 -1.17 -4.02 -7.09
C PHE A 41 -0.18 -2.92 -7.53
N GLY A 42 0.68 -3.22 -8.50
CA GLY A 42 1.74 -2.32 -8.94
C GLY A 42 2.89 -2.23 -7.94
N ARG A 43 3.84 -1.33 -8.21
CA ARG A 43 4.99 -1.11 -7.34
C ARG A 43 4.55 -0.49 -6.01
N ASN A 44 5.28 -0.84 -4.95
CA ASN A 44 5.13 -0.18 -3.66
C ASN A 44 5.75 1.21 -3.73
N GLU A 45 4.95 2.17 -4.18
CA GLU A 45 5.33 3.57 -4.35
C GLU A 45 4.23 4.44 -3.72
N LEU A 46 4.65 5.57 -3.15
CA LEU A 46 3.72 6.57 -2.65
C LEU A 46 3.12 7.30 -3.85
N GLU A 47 1.81 7.55 -3.81
CA GLU A 47 1.21 8.49 -4.74
C GLU A 47 1.80 9.87 -4.49
N GLU A 48 2.18 10.59 -5.56
CA GLU A 48 2.57 11.99 -5.44
C GLU A 48 1.39 12.75 -4.83
N GLY A 49 1.57 13.23 -3.60
CA GLY A 49 0.57 14.03 -2.92
C GLY A 49 0.29 15.33 -3.67
N GLU A 50 -0.91 15.88 -3.51
CA GLU A 50 -1.25 17.18 -4.07
C GLU A 50 -0.24 18.23 -3.60
N LYS A 51 0.37 18.94 -4.57
CA LYS A 51 1.25 20.07 -4.28
C LYS A 51 0.42 21.14 -3.59
N LYS A 52 0.64 21.34 -2.29
CA LYS A 52 -0.19 22.20 -1.43
C LYS A 52 -0.18 23.69 -1.77
N ILE A 53 0.57 24.13 -2.79
CA ILE A 53 0.67 25.54 -3.15
C ILE A 53 1.00 25.66 -4.64
N SER A 54 0.12 26.32 -5.41
CA SER A 54 0.53 26.78 -6.74
C SER A 54 1.42 28.02 -6.57
N PRO A 55 2.46 28.21 -7.40
CA PRO A 55 3.30 29.41 -7.33
C PRO A 55 2.50 30.71 -7.43
N SER A 56 1.37 30.70 -8.16
CA SER A 56 0.49 31.87 -8.31
C SER A 56 -0.21 32.29 -7.01
N GLN A 57 -0.38 31.40 -6.03
CA GLN A 57 -0.94 31.74 -4.72
C GLN A 57 0.08 32.40 -3.79
N VAL A 58 1.39 32.17 -4.02
CA VAL A 58 2.48 32.78 -3.23
C VAL A 58 2.61 34.28 -3.54
N TYR A 59 2.41 34.69 -4.80
CA TYR A 59 2.55 36.10 -5.22
C TYR A 59 1.41 37.04 -4.79
N ARG A 60 0.33 36.52 -4.18
CA ARG A 60 -0.80 37.35 -3.70
C ARG A 60 -0.68 37.77 -2.23
N ALA A 61 0.38 37.36 -1.54
CA ALA A 61 0.59 37.58 -0.11
C ALA A 61 1.75 38.56 0.21
N ILE A 62 2.24 39.30 -0.79
CA ILE A 62 3.28 40.34 -0.66
C ILE A 62 2.71 41.64 -1.21
#